data_AF-A0A4U9HIK9-F1
#
_entry.id   AF-A0A4U9HIK9-F1
#
_cell.length_a   1.000
_cell.length_b   1.000
_cell.length_c   1.000
_cell.angle_alpha   90.00
_cell.angle_beta   90.00
_cell.angle_gamma   90.00
#
_symmetry.space_group_name_H-M   'P 1'
#
loop_
_entity.id
_entity.type
_entity.pdbx_description
1 polymer ?
#
loop_
_entity_poly.entity_id
_entity_poly.type
_entity_poly.pdbx_seq_one_letter_code
_entity_poly.pdbx_strand_id
1 'polypeptide(L)'
;MFDVYNATDYVIPALELIDARCHNIDPETQRPRKVFDTISDNAANAGVILGGRPIRPDELDLRWISALLYRNGVIEETGVAAGVLNHPANGVAWLANKLAPYDVQLEPGQIILGGSFTRPVTASKGDTFHVDYGNMGCISCRFV
;
A
#
# COMPACT_ATOMS: atom_id res chain seq x y z
N MET A 1 -11.41 11.93 -9.14
CA MET A 1 -11.42 11.74 -7.67
C MET A 1 -12.83 11.58 -7.14
N PHE A 2 -13.79 12.42 -7.53
CA PHE A 2 -15.19 12.29 -7.10
C PHE A 2 -15.80 10.92 -7.45
N ASP A 3 -15.49 10.36 -8.63
CA ASP A 3 -15.96 9.02 -9.01
C ASP A 3 -15.45 7.93 -8.05
N VAL A 4 -14.22 8.08 -7.54
CA VAL A 4 -13.66 7.16 -6.55
C VAL A 4 -14.45 7.23 -5.25
N TYR A 5 -14.77 8.43 -4.78
CA TYR A 5 -15.60 8.60 -3.57
C TYR A 5 -16.99 7.97 -3.76
N ASN A 6 -17.62 8.17 -4.92
CA ASN A 6 -18.95 7.62 -5.20
C ASN A 6 -18.94 6.08 -5.32
N ALA A 7 -17.87 5.50 -5.85
CA ALA A 7 -17.76 4.06 -6.08
C ALA A 7 -17.18 3.28 -4.87
N THR A 8 -16.58 3.98 -3.90
CA THR A 8 -15.95 3.34 -2.73
C THR A 8 -16.98 3.01 -1.67
N ASP A 9 -17.16 1.72 -1.37
CA ASP A 9 -18.03 1.29 -0.27
C ASP A 9 -17.38 1.59 1.09
N TYR A 10 -16.11 1.21 1.26
CA TYR A 10 -15.32 1.47 2.47
C TYR A 10 -13.86 1.78 2.18
N VAL A 11 -13.27 2.58 3.07
CA VAL A 11 -11.82 2.73 3.23
C VAL A 11 -11.40 1.95 4.47
N ILE A 12 -10.35 1.13 4.35
CA ILE A 12 -9.79 0.35 5.46
C ILE A 12 -8.26 0.39 5.40
N PRO A 13 -7.55 0.43 6.54
CA PRO A 13 -6.10 0.26 6.56
C PRO A 13 -5.67 -1.08 5.92
N ALA A 14 -4.51 -1.05 5.27
CA ALA A 14 -3.92 -2.22 4.62
C ALA A 14 -2.39 -2.17 4.75
N LEU A 15 -1.78 -3.32 5.03
CA LEU A 15 -0.35 -3.55 4.86
C LEU A 15 -0.11 -4.32 3.57
N GLU A 16 0.90 -3.88 2.83
CA GLU A 16 1.40 -4.58 1.65
C GLU A 16 2.73 -5.25 1.99
N LEU A 17 2.81 -6.54 1.73
CA LEU A 17 4.07 -7.27 1.65
C LEU A 17 4.52 -7.22 0.19
N ILE A 18 5.64 -6.53 -0.04
CA ILE A 18 6.29 -6.46 -1.35
C ILE A 18 7.56 -7.32 -1.36
N ASP A 19 7.90 -7.85 -2.53
CA ASP A 19 9.08 -8.69 -2.72
C ASP A 19 9.67 -8.52 -4.13
N ALA A 20 10.89 -8.98 -4.32
CA ALA A 20 11.69 -8.79 -5.51
C ALA A 20 12.15 -10.14 -6.06
N ARG A 21 11.64 -10.54 -7.23
CA ARG A 21 12.09 -11.78 -7.90
C ARG A 21 13.31 -11.56 -8.80
N CYS A 22 13.59 -10.31 -9.15
CA CYS A 22 14.82 -9.93 -9.86
C CYS A 22 15.87 -9.37 -8.88
N HIS A 23 17.14 -9.75 -9.09
CA HIS A 23 18.27 -9.20 -8.35
C HIS A 23 18.29 -7.66 -8.43
N ASN A 24 18.52 -7.00 -7.29
CA ASN A 24 18.61 -5.54 -7.26
C ASN A 24 19.89 -5.03 -7.94
N ILE A 25 20.98 -5.78 -7.80
CA ILE A 25 22.25 -5.58 -8.50
C ILE A 25 22.56 -6.87 -9.25
N ASP A 26 22.75 -6.76 -10.55
CA ASP A 26 23.11 -7.89 -11.41
C ASP A 26 24.47 -8.48 -10.99
N PRO A 27 24.58 -9.78 -10.69
CA PRO A 27 25.82 -10.37 -10.18
C PRO A 27 27.01 -10.27 -11.15
N GLU A 28 26.76 -10.33 -12.46
CA GLU A 28 27.82 -10.34 -13.48
C GLU A 28 28.25 -8.93 -13.88
N THR A 29 27.28 -8.05 -14.15
CA THR A 29 27.49 -6.72 -14.72
C THR A 29 27.44 -5.60 -13.68
N GLN A 30 27.04 -5.89 -12.44
CA GLN A 30 26.88 -4.92 -11.34
C GLN A 30 25.90 -3.78 -11.65
N ARG A 31 25.02 -3.99 -12.63
CA ARG A 31 24.01 -2.99 -13.03
C ARG A 31 22.81 -3.04 -12.10
N PRO A 32 22.21 -1.88 -11.78
CA PRO A 32 21.01 -1.84 -10.96
C PRO A 32 19.78 -2.27 -11.75
N ARG A 33 18.82 -2.85 -11.03
CA ARG A 33 17.46 -3.10 -11.50
C ARG A 33 16.78 -1.80 -11.92
N LYS A 34 15.91 -1.88 -12.93
CA LYS A 34 15.13 -0.78 -13.49
C LYS A 34 13.65 -0.90 -13.15
N VAL A 35 12.91 0.17 -13.41
CA VAL A 35 11.45 0.22 -13.20
C VAL A 35 10.71 -0.83 -14.04
N PHE A 36 11.17 -1.12 -15.27
CA PHE A 36 10.54 -2.12 -16.13
C PHE A 36 10.60 -3.52 -15.54
N ASP A 37 11.67 -3.84 -14.81
CA ASP A 37 11.82 -5.12 -14.12
C ASP A 37 10.78 -5.23 -13.00
N THR A 38 10.55 -4.15 -12.25
CA THR A 38 9.53 -4.11 -11.18
C THR A 38 8.11 -4.15 -11.74
N ILE A 39 7.84 -3.45 -12.85
CA ILE A 39 6.54 -3.52 -13.54
C ILE A 39 6.28 -4.95 -14.04
N SER A 40 7.27 -5.57 -14.67
CA SER A 40 7.18 -6.95 -15.17
C SER A 40 7.01 -7.94 -14.02
N ASP A 41 7.65 -7.68 -12.88
CA ASP A 41 7.54 -8.45 -11.65
C ASP A 41 6.24 -8.15 -10.86
N ASN A 42 5.14 -7.94 -11.58
CA ASN A 42 3.82 -7.63 -11.03
C ASN A 42 3.85 -6.53 -9.95
N ALA A 43 4.54 -5.43 -10.24
CA ALA A 43 4.71 -4.30 -9.33
C ALA A 43 5.27 -4.66 -7.93
N ALA A 44 6.08 -5.72 -7.83
CA ALA A 44 6.63 -6.26 -6.57
C ALA A 44 5.59 -6.86 -5.61
N ASN A 45 4.36 -7.14 -6.06
CA ASN A 45 3.30 -7.69 -5.20
C ASN A 45 3.72 -9.05 -4.59
N ALA A 46 3.41 -9.27 -3.31
CA ALA A 46 3.56 -10.59 -2.67
C ALA A 46 2.40 -10.93 -1.70
N GLY A 47 1.95 -10.00 -0.86
CA GLY A 47 0.85 -10.25 0.08
C GLY A 47 0.15 -8.99 0.54
N VAL A 48 -1.08 -9.15 1.05
CA VAL A 48 -1.90 -8.06 1.59
C VAL A 48 -2.50 -8.49 2.92
N ILE A 49 -2.49 -7.58 3.90
CA ILE A 49 -3.12 -7.78 5.20
C ILE A 49 -4.04 -6.60 5.46
N LEU A 50 -5.35 -6.85 5.54
CA LEU A 50 -6.34 -5.85 5.90
C LEU A 50 -6.62 -5.92 7.40
N GLY A 51 -6.92 -4.78 8.01
CA GLY A 51 -7.33 -4.72 9.40
C GLY A 51 -7.61 -3.30 9.88
N GLY A 52 -7.90 -3.14 11.16
CA GLY A 52 -8.31 -1.86 11.73
C GLY A 52 -9.79 -1.57 11.49
N ARG A 53 -10.10 -0.29 11.23
CA ARG A 53 -11.46 0.25 11.20
C ARG A 53 -11.89 0.55 9.75
N PRO A 54 -12.90 -0.14 9.21
CA PRO A 54 -13.53 0.28 7.96
C PRO A 54 -14.37 1.55 8.20
N ILE A 55 -14.26 2.54 7.30
CA ILE A 55 -15.02 3.79 7.33
C ILE A 55 -15.64 4.08 5.97
N ARG A 56 -16.69 4.91 5.93
CA ARG A 56 -17.14 5.52 4.68
C ARG A 56 -16.10 6.55 4.19
N PRO A 57 -15.94 6.75 2.87
CA PRO A 57 -14.92 7.66 2.34
C PRO A 57 -15.12 9.13 2.75
N ASP A 58 -16.33 9.52 3.15
CA ASP A 58 -16.72 10.86 3.60
C ASP A 58 -16.75 11.04 5.12
N GLU A 59 -16.40 10.01 5.90
CA GLU A 59 -16.48 10.05 7.37
C GLU A 59 -15.44 10.98 8.02
N LEU A 60 -14.25 11.11 7.40
CA LEU A 60 -13.17 11.99 7.85
C LEU A 60 -12.27 12.38 6.66
N ASP A 61 -11.42 13.41 6.85
CA ASP A 61 -10.44 13.77 5.82
C ASP A 61 -9.35 12.69 5.72
N LEU A 62 -9.46 11.86 4.68
CA LEU A 62 -8.55 10.74 4.41
C LEU A 62 -7.08 11.19 4.29
N ARG A 63 -6.82 12.46 3.99
CA ARG A 63 -5.48 13.04 3.87
C ARG A 63 -4.72 13.03 5.19
N TRP A 64 -5.42 13.07 6.32
CA TRP A 64 -4.84 13.19 7.66
C TRP A 64 -4.78 11.88 8.43
N ILE A 65 -5.19 10.77 7.82
CA ILE A 65 -4.88 9.44 8.36
C ILE A 65 -3.37 9.32 8.47
N SER A 66 -2.87 8.93 9.63
CA SER A 66 -1.45 8.77 9.91
C SER A 66 -1.20 7.41 10.53
N ALA A 67 0.04 6.91 10.47
CA ALA A 67 0.38 5.65 11.09
C ALA A 67 1.80 5.62 11.67
N LEU A 68 1.97 4.74 12.66
CA LEU A 68 3.24 4.36 13.27
C LEU A 68 3.49 2.88 12.94
N LEU A 69 4.58 2.58 12.22
CA LEU A 69 4.98 1.23 11.90
C LEU A 69 6.00 0.74 12.92
N TYR A 70 5.58 -0.19 13.77
CA TYR A 70 6.45 -0.86 14.72
C TYR A 70 6.95 -2.20 14.18
N ARG A 71 8.24 -2.46 14.35
CA ARG A 71 8.84 -3.79 14.20
C ARG A 71 9.47 -4.17 15.54
N ASN A 72 9.08 -5.31 16.10
CA ASN A 72 9.59 -5.81 17.38
C ASN A 72 9.50 -4.79 18.53
N GLY A 73 8.42 -4.00 18.55
CA GLY A 73 8.15 -3.01 19.60
C GLY A 73 8.83 -1.65 19.41
N VAL A 74 9.60 -1.45 18.34
CA VAL A 74 10.28 -0.19 18.02
C VAL A 74 9.66 0.45 16.78
N ILE A 75 9.40 1.76 16.82
CA ILE A 75 8.94 2.51 15.64
C ILE A 75 10.08 2.58 14.63
N GLU A 76 9.88 2.00 13.45
CA GLU A 76 10.84 2.06 12.34
C GLU A 76 10.50 3.19 11.38
N GLU A 77 9.20 3.41 11.12
CA GLU A 77 8.71 4.42 10.18
C GLU A 77 7.43 5.08 10.70
N THR A 78 7.17 6.30 10.25
CA THR A 78 5.91 7.04 10.47
C THR A 78 5.52 7.76 9.20
N GLY A 79 4.23 8.01 9.00
CA GLY A 79 3.79 8.75 7.82
C GLY A 79 2.33 9.19 7.88
N VAL A 80 1.96 10.03 6.92
CA VAL A 80 0.62 10.61 6.77
C VAL A 80 0.13 10.37 5.35
N ALA A 81 -1.12 9.97 5.19
CA ALA A 81 -1.71 9.50 3.93
C ALA A 81 -1.68 10.53 2.80
N ALA A 82 -1.66 11.83 3.11
CA ALA A 82 -1.41 12.89 2.12
C ALA A 82 -0.07 12.73 1.35
N GLY A 83 0.90 12.00 1.90
CA GLY A 83 2.13 11.61 1.20
C GLY A 83 1.89 10.74 -0.03
N VAL A 84 0.74 10.06 -0.11
CA VAL A 84 0.31 9.31 -1.28
C VAL A 84 -0.39 10.25 -2.26
N LEU A 85 0.38 10.76 -3.22
CA LEU A 85 -0.14 11.56 -4.35
C LEU A 85 -1.05 12.73 -3.92
N ASN A 86 -0.70 13.43 -2.83
CA ASN A 86 -1.45 14.53 -2.19
C ASN A 86 -2.79 14.13 -1.54
N HIS A 87 -3.42 13.05 -1.99
CA HIS A 87 -4.64 12.44 -1.43
C HIS A 87 -4.64 10.94 -1.79
N PRO A 88 -4.84 10.02 -0.82
CA PRO A 88 -4.64 8.57 -1.04
C PRO A 88 -5.56 7.95 -2.11
N ALA A 89 -6.75 8.52 -2.33
CA ALA A 89 -7.67 8.08 -3.39
C ALA A 89 -7.26 8.48 -4.83
N ASN A 90 -6.25 9.34 -5.02
CA ASN A 90 -5.85 9.79 -6.37
C ASN A 90 -5.30 8.64 -7.22
N GLY A 91 -4.60 7.68 -6.59
CA GLY A 91 -4.06 6.51 -7.28
C GLY A 91 -5.15 5.64 -7.93
N VAL A 92 -6.33 5.55 -7.31
CA VAL A 92 -7.45 4.75 -7.83
C VAL A 92 -7.99 5.36 -9.13
N ALA A 93 -8.20 6.68 -9.16
CA ALA A 93 -8.64 7.37 -10.37
C ALA A 93 -7.60 7.27 -11.49
N TRP A 94 -6.31 7.40 -11.15
CA TRP A 94 -5.22 7.21 -12.10
C TRP A 94 -5.22 5.78 -12.67
N LEU A 95 -5.37 4.76 -11.82
CA LEU A 95 -5.35 3.36 -12.24
C LEU A 95 -6.50 3.04 -13.20
N ALA A 96 -7.72 3.46 -12.88
CA ALA A 96 -8.87 3.28 -13.76
C ALA A 96 -8.61 3.89 -15.17
N ASN A 97 -8.07 5.10 -15.23
CA ASN A 97 -7.71 5.76 -16.50
C ASN A 97 -6.59 5.02 -17.25
N LYS A 98 -5.65 4.40 -16.53
CA LYS A 98 -4.55 3.64 -17.15
C LYS A 98 -5.00 2.30 -17.72
N LEU A 99 -6.06 1.70 -17.17
CA LEU A 99 -6.62 0.42 -17.62
C LEU A 99 -7.58 0.57 -18.80
N ALA A 100 -8.25 1.72 -18.92
CA ALA A 100 -9.25 1.96 -19.98
C ALA A 100 -8.78 1.66 -21.42
N PRO A 101 -7.53 2.00 -21.86
CA PRO A 101 -7.06 1.64 -23.20
C PRO A 101 -6.93 0.14 -23.47
N TYR A 102 -6.97 -0.69 -22.43
CA TYR A 102 -6.88 -2.15 -22.50
C TYR A 102 -8.26 -2.82 -22.38
N ASP A 103 -9.36 -2.05 -22.39
CA ASP A 103 -10.73 -2.53 -22.16
C ASP A 103 -10.89 -3.24 -20.80
N VAL A 104 -10.16 -2.73 -19.79
CA VAL A 104 -10.19 -3.21 -18.41
C VAL A 104 -10.71 -2.09 -17.50
N GLN A 105 -11.57 -2.45 -16.56
CA GLN A 105 -12.11 -1.56 -15.54
C GLN A 105 -11.84 -2.10 -14.12
N LEU A 106 -12.00 -1.23 -13.13
CA LEU A 106 -12.04 -1.64 -11.72
C LEU A 106 -13.45 -2.12 -11.39
N GLU A 107 -13.57 -3.37 -10.96
CA GLU A 107 -14.86 -4.05 -10.78
C GLU A 107 -15.42 -3.87 -9.37
N PRO A 108 -16.77 -3.86 -9.20
CA PRO A 108 -17.38 -3.88 -7.88
C PRO A 108 -16.86 -5.02 -7.01
N GLY A 109 -16.52 -4.72 -5.76
CA GLY A 109 -15.98 -5.68 -4.79
C GLY A 109 -14.46 -5.86 -4.84
N GLN A 110 -13.74 -5.22 -5.77
CA GLN A 110 -12.28 -5.19 -5.76
C GLN A 110 -11.74 -4.31 -4.62
N ILE A 111 -10.57 -4.71 -4.11
CA ILE A 111 -9.78 -3.94 -3.14
C ILE A 111 -8.62 -3.29 -3.88
N ILE A 112 -8.49 -1.97 -3.76
CA ILE A 112 -7.43 -1.18 -4.42
C ILE A 112 -6.52 -0.56 -3.36
N LEU A 113 -5.25 -0.96 -3.35
CA LEU A 113 -4.23 -0.33 -2.50
C LEU A 113 -3.74 0.96 -3.18
N GLY A 114 -3.93 2.10 -2.50
CA GLY A 114 -3.65 3.44 -3.07
C GLY A 114 -2.17 3.82 -3.13
N GLY A 115 -1.32 3.11 -2.38
CA GLY A 115 0.12 3.36 -2.24
C GLY A 115 0.56 3.52 -0.78
N SER A 116 1.86 3.35 -0.54
CA SER A 116 2.46 3.50 0.79
C SER A 116 2.83 4.96 1.10
N PHE A 117 2.61 5.38 2.34
CA PHE A 117 3.08 6.66 2.89
C PHE A 117 4.28 6.50 3.86
N THR A 118 4.86 5.30 3.93
CA THR A 118 6.13 5.01 4.60
C THR A 118 7.09 4.30 3.65
N ARG A 119 8.39 4.33 3.94
CA ARG A 119 9.33 3.45 3.25
C ARG A 119 9.06 1.98 3.65
N PRO A 120 9.31 1.01 2.75
CA PRO A 120 9.22 -0.40 3.12
C PRO A 120 10.23 -0.75 4.21
N VAL A 121 9.80 -1.53 5.20
CA VAL A 121 10.66 -2.05 6.27
C VAL A 121 10.89 -3.54 6.02
N THR A 122 12.15 -3.97 6.08
CA THR A 122 12.51 -5.39 5.85
C THR A 122 11.90 -6.27 6.93
N ALA A 123 11.24 -7.35 6.50
CA ALA A 123 10.72 -8.40 7.36
C ALA A 123 11.62 -9.64 7.33
N SER A 124 11.94 -10.17 8.50
CA SER A 124 12.72 -11.40 8.69
C SER A 124 11.95 -12.40 9.55
N LYS A 125 12.35 -13.68 9.49
CA LYS A 125 11.79 -14.72 10.36
C LYS A 125 11.92 -14.31 11.83
N GLY A 126 10.82 -14.39 12.57
CA GLY A 126 10.72 -13.98 13.97
C GLY A 126 10.21 -12.55 14.19
N ASP A 127 10.22 -11.70 13.15
CA ASP A 127 9.74 -10.33 13.28
C ASP A 127 8.23 -10.27 13.55
N THR A 128 7.85 -9.39 14.46
CA THR A 128 6.47 -9.00 14.71
C THR A 128 6.27 -7.55 14.30
N PHE A 129 5.27 -7.32 13.44
CA PHE A 129 4.86 -5.98 13.03
C PHE A 129 3.57 -5.60 13.72
N HIS A 130 3.50 -4.36 14.18
CA HIS A 130 2.29 -3.70 14.65
C HIS A 130 2.23 -2.34 14.00
N VAL A 131 1.16 -2.04 13.27
CA VAL A 131 1.00 -0.76 12.59
C VAL A 131 -0.23 -0.09 13.15
N ASP A 132 -0.02 1.00 13.86
CA ASP A 132 -1.04 1.78 14.55
C ASP A 132 -1.44 2.96 13.68
N TYR A 133 -2.70 2.98 13.22
CA TYR A 133 -3.29 4.09 12.44
C TYR A 133 -4.12 5.04 13.32
N GLY A 134 -3.95 5.00 14.64
CA GLY A 134 -4.69 5.81 15.60
C GLY A 134 -6.18 5.49 15.61
N ASN A 135 -7.02 6.48 15.31
CA ASN A 135 -8.48 6.30 15.26
C ASN A 135 -8.98 5.36 14.15
N MET A 136 -8.10 4.97 13.22
CA MET A 136 -8.34 3.99 12.17
C MET A 136 -8.00 2.55 12.60
N GLY A 137 -7.60 2.35 13.86
CA GLY A 137 -7.26 1.02 14.40
C GLY A 137 -5.86 0.57 14.02
N CYS A 138 -5.60 -0.73 14.16
CA CYS A 138 -4.26 -1.29 13.94
C CYS A 138 -4.28 -2.59 13.12
N ILE A 139 -3.14 -2.89 12.51
CA ILE A 139 -2.86 -4.17 11.83
C ILE A 139 -1.65 -4.81 12.49
N SER A 140 -1.64 -6.14 12.65
CA SER A 140 -0.48 -6.85 13.19
C SER A 140 -0.26 -8.19 12.51
N CYS A 141 0.99 -8.57 12.35
CA CYS A 141 1.38 -9.87 11.81
C CYS A 141 2.72 -10.33 12.40
N ARG A 142 3.00 -11.63 12.31
CA ARG A 142 4.26 -12.23 12.73
C ARG A 142 4.80 -13.13 11.62
N PHE A 143 6.07 -12.97 11.30
CA PHE A 143 6.80 -13.82 10.36
C PHE A 143 7.34 -15.04 11.12
N VAL A 144 6.92 -16.25 10.71
CA VAL A 144 7.22 -17.53 11.40
C VAL A 144 8.11 -18.46 10.59
#